data_AF-A0A2V7PP86-F1
#
_entry.id   AF-A0A2V7PP86-F1
#
_cell.length_a   1.000
_cell.length_b   1.000
_cell.length_c   1.000
_cell.angle_alpha   90.00
_cell.angle_beta   90.00
_cell.angle_gamma   90.00
#
_symmetry.space_group_name_H-M   'P 1'
#
loop_
_entity.id
_entity.type
_entity.pdbx_description
1 polymer ?
#
loop_
_entity_poly.entity_id
_entity_poly.type
_entity_poly.pdbx_seq_one_letter_code
_entity_poly.pdbx_strand_id
1 'polypeptide(L)'
;MHTSAVRPAGGAPRTGAKEAKRALERAAQITAHNPVPANAAQQLAERLATRLEALEPGAYRPAHGGFKASQLLFHSHRVFIVDFDGFCLADPALDVGYFLAYLRPSGLWYHRPGMRRWFESSAACFVNAYRRALRERAIDGAEADGILERVCLYEAASLFKIATRRAHRLNSPRPGELSAMLTEITTRLCDEARRCYGALLALVILLGEQLPLDPDLVVLTAVLS
;
A
#
# COMPACT_ATOMS: atom_id res chain seq x y z
N MET A 1 16.14 7.86 -6.67
CA MET A 1 16.53 6.82 -5.69
C MET A 1 17.87 7.21 -5.09
N HIS A 2 18.05 7.10 -3.77
CA HIS A 2 19.24 7.62 -3.07
C HIS A 2 20.54 6.93 -3.49
N THR A 3 21.59 7.72 -3.70
CA THR A 3 22.97 7.32 -4.04
C THR A 3 23.90 7.27 -2.83
N SER A 4 23.36 7.43 -1.62
CA SER A 4 24.15 7.44 -0.40
C SER A 4 24.45 6.02 0.07
N ALA A 5 25.71 5.73 0.40
CA ALA A 5 26.18 4.50 1.04
C ALA A 5 25.74 4.37 2.52
N VAL A 6 24.89 5.30 3.00
CA VAL A 6 24.34 5.28 4.36
C VAL A 6 23.47 4.04 4.53
N ARG A 7 23.97 3.10 5.34
CA ARG A 7 23.20 1.99 5.86
C ARG A 7 22.49 2.48 7.14
N PRO A 8 21.19 2.20 7.31
CA PRO A 8 20.54 2.46 8.59
C PRO A 8 21.29 1.69 9.69
N ALA A 9 21.53 2.34 10.83
CA ALA A 9 22.34 1.77 11.90
C ALA A 9 21.69 0.49 12.46
N GLY A 10 22.28 -0.67 12.19
CA GLY A 10 22.16 -1.94 12.96
C GLY A 10 20.76 -2.52 13.26
N GLY A 11 19.67 -1.90 12.80
CA GLY A 11 18.31 -2.28 13.20
C GLY A 11 17.76 -3.43 12.38
N ALA A 12 17.03 -4.34 13.04
CA ALA A 12 16.27 -5.39 12.37
C ALA A 12 15.30 -4.78 11.32
N PRO A 13 15.17 -5.40 10.13
CA PRO A 13 14.39 -4.83 9.04
C PRO A 13 12.95 -4.56 9.44
N ARG A 14 12.33 -3.58 8.77
CA ARG A 14 10.90 -3.31 8.83
C ARG A 14 10.17 -4.30 7.92
N THR A 15 9.76 -5.41 8.52
CA THR A 15 9.14 -6.55 7.83
C THR A 15 7.65 -6.37 7.58
N GLY A 16 7.07 -7.23 6.73
CA GLY A 16 5.62 -7.34 6.56
C GLY A 16 4.89 -7.61 7.88
N ALA A 17 5.39 -8.52 8.72
CA ALA A 17 4.85 -8.79 10.05
C ALA A 17 4.80 -7.55 10.98
N LYS A 18 5.81 -6.65 10.90
CA LYS A 18 5.76 -5.37 11.65
C LYS A 18 4.65 -4.46 11.14
N GLU A 19 4.39 -4.44 9.84
CA GLU A 19 3.28 -3.67 9.26
C GLU A 19 1.91 -4.30 9.52
N ALA A 20 1.83 -5.63 9.53
CA ALA A 20 0.64 -6.40 9.91
C ALA A 20 0.18 -6.05 11.32
N LYS A 21 1.09 -6.15 12.30
CA LYS A 21 0.84 -5.73 13.69
C LYS A 21 0.31 -4.29 13.77
N ARG A 22 0.96 -3.36 13.06
CA ARG A 22 0.54 -1.95 13.02
C ARG A 22 -0.82 -1.74 12.39
N ALA A 23 -1.19 -2.52 11.37
CA ALA A 23 -2.50 -2.44 10.75
C ALA A 23 -3.60 -2.89 11.72
N LEU A 24 -3.38 -4.00 12.44
CA LEU A 24 -4.28 -4.51 13.48
C LEU A 24 -4.45 -3.50 14.62
N GLU A 25 -3.36 -2.94 15.15
CA GLU A 25 -3.40 -1.90 16.19
C GLU A 25 -4.21 -0.67 15.75
N ARG A 26 -4.06 -0.25 14.50
CA ARG A 26 -4.78 0.88 13.92
C ARG A 26 -6.27 0.60 13.72
N ALA A 27 -6.62 -0.62 13.33
CA ALA A 27 -8.01 -1.05 13.22
C ALA A 27 -8.68 -1.09 14.58
N ALA A 28 -8.01 -1.63 15.61
CA ALA A 28 -8.51 -1.60 16.99
C ALA A 28 -8.77 -0.17 17.47
N GLN A 29 -7.86 0.78 17.16
CA GLN A 29 -8.06 2.20 17.47
C GLN A 29 -9.25 2.82 16.71
N ILE A 30 -9.40 2.51 15.41
CA ILE A 30 -10.55 2.98 14.62
C ILE A 30 -11.86 2.47 15.23
N THR A 31 -11.92 1.19 15.58
CA THR A 31 -13.07 0.53 16.20
C THR A 31 -13.42 1.14 17.55
N ALA A 32 -12.43 1.40 18.40
CA ALA A 32 -12.65 2.00 19.72
C ALA A 32 -13.28 3.41 19.64
N HIS A 33 -12.99 4.16 18.57
CA HIS A 33 -13.48 5.53 18.40
C HIS A 33 -14.69 5.67 17.45
N ASN A 34 -14.99 4.66 16.64
CA ASN A 34 -16.10 4.67 15.67
C ASN A 34 -16.77 3.29 15.62
N PRO A 35 -17.86 3.07 16.38
CA PRO A 35 -18.49 1.75 16.45
C PRO A 35 -19.17 1.32 15.14
N VAL A 36 -19.58 2.27 14.29
CA VAL A 36 -20.33 1.96 13.04
C VAL A 36 -19.49 1.14 12.03
N PRO A 37 -18.26 1.52 11.66
CA PRO A 37 -17.42 0.71 10.78
C PRO A 37 -16.55 -0.34 11.48
N ALA A 38 -16.73 -0.56 12.80
CA ALA A 38 -15.82 -1.36 13.64
C ALA A 38 -15.52 -2.75 13.07
N ASN A 39 -16.56 -3.49 12.68
CA ASN A 39 -16.43 -4.86 12.19
C ASN A 39 -15.67 -4.90 10.85
N ALA A 40 -15.99 -3.99 9.93
CA ALA A 40 -15.34 -3.92 8.62
C ALA A 40 -13.85 -3.55 8.73
N ALA A 41 -13.50 -2.60 9.61
CA ALA A 41 -12.11 -2.21 9.82
C ALA A 41 -11.26 -3.36 10.36
N GLN A 42 -11.79 -4.12 11.31
CA GLN A 42 -11.10 -5.26 11.92
C GLN A 42 -10.89 -6.40 10.90
N GLN A 43 -11.95 -6.81 10.20
CA GLN A 43 -11.87 -7.87 9.18
C GLN A 43 -10.88 -7.52 8.06
N LEU A 44 -10.88 -6.27 7.59
CA LEU A 44 -9.94 -5.82 6.57
C LEU A 44 -8.49 -5.83 7.08
N ALA A 45 -8.27 -5.46 8.34
CA ALA A 45 -6.94 -5.48 8.92
C ALA A 45 -6.42 -6.90 9.14
N GLU A 46 -7.27 -7.85 9.52
CA GLU A 46 -6.92 -9.27 9.63
C GLU A 46 -6.52 -9.86 8.28
N ARG A 47 -7.32 -9.63 7.23
CA ARG A 47 -6.99 -10.06 5.86
C ARG A 47 -5.67 -9.45 5.37
N LEU A 48 -5.47 -8.16 5.64
CA LEU A 48 -4.23 -7.48 5.31
C LEU A 48 -3.04 -8.03 6.12
N ALA A 49 -3.23 -8.30 7.40
CA ALA A 49 -2.18 -8.82 8.29
C ALA A 49 -1.69 -10.19 7.82
N THR A 50 -2.60 -11.12 7.53
CA THR A 50 -2.25 -12.44 6.99
C THR A 50 -1.39 -12.34 5.73
N ARG A 51 -1.76 -11.46 4.79
CA ARG A 51 -1.01 -11.28 3.53
C ARG A 51 0.34 -10.59 3.74
N LEU A 52 0.40 -9.61 4.63
CA LEU A 52 1.65 -8.95 5.00
C LEU A 52 2.62 -9.89 5.72
N GLU A 53 2.12 -10.77 6.58
CA GLU A 53 2.93 -11.78 7.28
C GLU A 53 3.49 -12.84 6.35
N ALA A 54 2.77 -13.17 5.27
CA ALA A 54 3.22 -14.10 4.24
C ALA A 54 4.25 -13.49 3.25
N LEU A 55 4.59 -12.20 3.36
CA LEU A 55 5.55 -11.58 2.45
C LEU A 55 6.98 -12.02 2.74
N GLU A 56 7.64 -12.54 1.71
CA GLU A 56 9.07 -12.88 1.71
C GLU A 56 9.80 -12.05 0.63
N PRO A 57 10.18 -10.79 0.92
CA PRO A 57 10.89 -9.95 -0.03
C PRO A 57 12.29 -10.54 -0.30
N GLY A 58 12.68 -10.66 -1.58
CA GLY A 58 13.99 -11.20 -1.96
C GLY A 58 15.19 -10.41 -1.41
N ALA A 59 15.01 -9.14 -1.10
CA ALA A 59 15.98 -8.34 -0.34
C ALA A 59 15.33 -7.17 0.39
N TYR A 60 15.78 -6.94 1.62
CA TYR A 60 15.52 -5.70 2.35
C TYR A 60 16.51 -4.62 1.90
N ARG A 61 15.99 -3.47 1.44
CA ARG A 61 16.79 -2.36 0.91
C ARG A 61 16.57 -1.09 1.74
N PRO A 62 17.49 -0.11 1.69
CA PRO A 62 17.27 1.17 2.34
C PRO A 62 15.98 1.83 1.86
N ALA A 63 15.12 2.13 2.82
CA ALA A 63 13.83 2.78 2.64
C ALA A 63 13.74 3.98 3.56
N HIS A 64 13.10 5.04 3.08
CA HIS A 64 12.80 6.23 3.86
C HIS A 64 11.82 5.96 5.01
N GLY A 65 10.92 4.98 4.84
CA GLY A 65 9.99 4.53 5.87
C GLY A 65 8.76 5.41 6.11
N GLY A 66 8.63 6.49 5.35
CA GLY A 66 7.53 7.45 5.48
C GLY A 66 7.41 8.39 4.30
N PHE A 67 7.81 7.94 3.12
CA PHE A 67 8.03 8.77 1.93
C PHE A 67 6.75 9.35 1.33
N LYS A 68 6.56 10.67 1.42
CA LYS A 68 5.41 11.41 0.86
C LYS A 68 5.88 12.63 0.08
N ALA A 69 5.04 13.11 -0.84
CA ALA A 69 5.37 14.23 -1.73
C ALA A 69 5.83 15.52 -1.01
N SER A 70 5.34 15.79 0.22
CA SER A 70 5.76 16.95 1.01
C SER A 70 7.22 16.89 1.51
N GLN A 71 7.89 15.75 1.37
CA GLN A 71 9.31 15.59 1.69
C GLN A 71 10.22 15.78 0.47
N LEU A 72 9.64 16.13 -0.70
CA LEU A 72 10.37 16.49 -1.90
C LEU A 72 10.53 18.01 -1.95
N LEU A 73 11.77 18.48 -1.84
CA LEU A 73 12.12 19.89 -2.04
C LEU A 73 12.79 20.05 -3.40
N PHE A 74 12.31 20.99 -4.19
CA PHE A 74 12.82 21.28 -5.52
C PHE A 74 13.66 22.56 -5.48
N HIS A 75 14.89 22.48 -5.96
CA HIS A 75 15.73 23.65 -6.16
C HIS A 75 16.49 23.52 -7.48
N SER A 76 16.18 24.41 -8.42
CA SER A 76 16.65 24.34 -9.81
C SER A 76 16.32 22.97 -10.44
N HIS A 77 17.32 22.26 -10.99
CA HIS A 77 17.15 20.94 -11.59
C HIS A 77 17.38 19.77 -10.60
N ARG A 78 17.39 20.05 -9.28
CA ARG A 78 17.67 19.05 -8.25
C ARG A 78 16.46 18.82 -7.36
N VAL A 79 16.30 17.57 -6.95
CA VAL A 79 15.31 17.15 -5.98
C VAL A 79 16.04 16.71 -4.72
N PHE A 80 15.68 17.32 -3.61
CA PHE A 80 16.16 16.97 -2.27
C PHE A 80 15.05 16.23 -1.55
N ILE A 81 15.44 15.21 -0.80
CA ILE A 81 14.55 14.42 0.03
C ILE A 81 14.94 14.70 1.47
N VAL A 82 13.96 14.99 2.31
CA VAL A 82 14.13 15.38 3.72
C VAL A 82 13.34 14.45 4.63
N ASP A 83 13.49 14.59 5.95
CA ASP A 83 12.71 13.85 6.98
C ASP A 83 13.00 12.34 7.02
N PHE A 84 14.27 11.97 7.29
CA PHE A 84 14.73 10.57 7.37
C PHE A 84 14.50 9.91 8.74
N ASP A 85 13.61 10.43 9.58
CA ASP A 85 13.35 9.87 10.92
C ASP A 85 12.81 8.42 10.85
N GLY A 86 12.22 8.04 9.72
CA GLY A 86 11.73 6.68 9.44
C GLY A 86 12.74 5.76 8.73
N PHE A 87 13.96 6.21 8.46
CA PHE A 87 14.91 5.52 7.61
C PHE A 87 15.28 4.13 8.16
N CYS A 88 15.10 3.09 7.34
CA CYS A 88 15.27 1.70 7.76
C CYS A 88 15.60 0.78 6.58
N LEU A 89 15.90 -0.49 6.86
CA LEU A 89 15.85 -1.55 5.84
C LEU A 89 14.41 -2.04 5.74
N ALA A 90 13.83 -2.05 4.55
CA ALA A 90 12.47 -2.52 4.32
C ALA A 90 12.33 -3.16 2.94
N ASP A 91 11.17 -3.78 2.70
CA ASP A 91 10.76 -4.14 1.34
C ASP A 91 10.75 -2.87 0.46
N PRO A 92 11.37 -2.89 -0.75
CA PRO A 92 11.31 -1.77 -1.68
C PRO A 92 9.89 -1.26 -1.97
N ALA A 93 8.89 -2.12 -1.86
CA ALA A 93 7.48 -1.77 -2.05
C ALA A 93 6.91 -0.84 -0.96
N LEU A 94 7.54 -0.77 0.22
CA LEU A 94 7.06 -0.01 1.38
C LEU A 94 6.88 1.48 1.05
N ASP A 95 7.93 2.14 0.56
CA ASP A 95 7.89 3.58 0.29
C ASP A 95 6.98 3.94 -0.88
N VAL A 96 6.84 3.05 -1.86
CA VAL A 96 5.92 3.24 -2.99
C VAL A 96 4.49 3.19 -2.48
N GLY A 97 4.13 2.18 -1.69
CA GLY A 97 2.79 2.05 -1.10
C GLY A 97 2.46 3.23 -0.19
N TYR A 98 3.43 3.67 0.62
CA TYR A 98 3.27 4.86 1.47
C TYR A 98 3.03 6.12 0.64
N PHE A 99 3.82 6.34 -0.41
CA PHE A 99 3.67 7.49 -1.29
C PHE A 99 2.29 7.52 -1.94
N LEU A 100 1.83 6.40 -2.50
CA LEU A 100 0.51 6.28 -3.14
C LEU A 100 -0.64 6.52 -2.17
N ALA A 101 -0.54 6.03 -0.92
CA ALA A 101 -1.53 6.30 0.11
C ALA A 101 -1.64 7.81 0.42
N TYR A 102 -0.51 8.51 0.52
CA TYR A 102 -0.46 9.95 0.81
C TYR A 102 -0.65 10.84 -0.43
N LEU A 103 -0.52 10.30 -1.64
CA LEU A 103 -0.79 11.01 -2.89
C LEU A 103 -2.30 11.27 -3.06
N ARG A 104 -3.16 10.45 -2.45
CA ARG A 104 -4.62 10.65 -2.49
C ARG A 104 -5.00 12.02 -1.93
N PRO A 105 -5.58 12.91 -2.75
CA PRO A 105 -5.90 14.26 -2.32
C PRO A 105 -7.08 14.21 -1.34
N SER A 106 -7.21 15.20 -0.47
CA SER A 106 -8.33 15.28 0.47
C SER A 106 -9.69 15.26 -0.23
N GLY A 107 -9.78 15.89 -1.41
CA GLY A 107 -10.98 15.92 -2.25
C GLY A 107 -11.46 14.56 -2.73
N LEU A 108 -10.58 13.54 -2.76
CA LEU A 108 -10.96 12.18 -3.11
C LEU A 108 -11.92 11.57 -2.08
N TRP A 109 -11.68 11.83 -0.79
CA TRP A 109 -12.51 11.33 0.31
C TRP A 109 -13.91 11.97 0.37
N TYR A 110 -14.09 13.08 -0.34
CA TYR A 110 -15.37 13.77 -0.47
C TYR A 110 -15.96 13.63 -1.88
N HIS A 111 -15.45 12.68 -2.69
CA HIS A 111 -15.93 12.43 -4.05
C HIS A 111 -15.96 13.67 -4.96
N ARG A 112 -15.02 14.61 -4.77
CA ARG A 112 -14.95 15.81 -5.62
C ARG A 112 -14.65 15.42 -7.08
N PRO A 113 -15.37 15.98 -8.07
CA PRO A 113 -15.16 15.65 -9.48
C PRO A 113 -13.69 15.79 -9.91
N GLY A 114 -13.22 14.87 -10.75
CA GLY A 114 -11.86 14.88 -11.30
C GLY A 114 -10.76 14.40 -10.36
N MET A 115 -10.97 14.33 -9.03
CA MET A 115 -9.93 13.93 -8.08
C MET A 115 -9.47 12.48 -8.25
N ARG A 116 -10.39 11.58 -8.59
CA ARG A 116 -10.06 10.18 -8.90
C ARG A 116 -9.14 10.07 -10.12
N ARG A 117 -9.55 10.68 -11.24
CA ARG A 117 -8.76 10.69 -12.48
C ARG A 117 -7.38 11.32 -12.28
N TRP A 118 -7.31 12.42 -11.52
CA TRP A 118 -6.04 13.05 -11.17
C TRP A 118 -5.14 12.11 -10.36
N PHE A 119 -5.69 11.46 -9.33
CA PHE A 119 -4.95 10.49 -8.51
C PHE A 119 -4.44 9.32 -9.35
N GLU A 120 -5.30 8.69 -10.14
CA GLU A 120 -4.96 7.53 -10.97
C GLU A 120 -3.86 7.87 -11.99
N SER A 121 -3.97 9.02 -12.65
CA SER A 121 -2.95 9.49 -13.61
C SER A 121 -1.61 9.77 -12.92
N SER A 122 -1.64 10.40 -11.74
CA SER A 122 -0.43 10.74 -10.97
C SER A 122 0.23 9.49 -10.39
N ALA A 123 -0.56 8.55 -9.88
CA ALA A 123 -0.12 7.26 -9.37
C ALA A 123 0.54 6.44 -10.48
N ALA A 124 -0.09 6.35 -11.66
CA ALA A 124 0.48 5.67 -12.82
C ALA A 124 1.82 6.30 -13.24
N CYS A 125 1.91 7.63 -13.28
CA CYS A 125 3.15 8.33 -13.59
C CYS A 125 4.26 7.98 -12.58
N PHE A 126 3.95 8.00 -11.28
CA PHE A 126 4.92 7.68 -10.23
C PHE A 126 5.39 6.22 -10.30
N VAL A 127 4.46 5.26 -10.44
CA VAL A 127 4.77 3.83 -10.56
C VAL A 127 5.61 3.54 -11.80
N ASN A 128 5.28 4.15 -12.95
CA ASN A 128 6.08 4.01 -14.17
C ASN A 128 7.48 4.59 -14.03
N ALA A 129 7.62 5.75 -13.38
CA ALA A 129 8.92 6.32 -13.07
C ALA A 129 9.75 5.42 -12.13
N TYR A 130 9.10 4.83 -11.12
CA TYR A 130 9.74 3.89 -10.20
C TYR A 130 10.20 2.62 -10.93
N ARG A 131 9.34 2.02 -11.78
CA ARG A 131 9.70 0.87 -12.62
C ARG A 131 10.90 1.16 -13.52
N ARG A 132 10.93 2.34 -14.15
CA ARG A 132 12.07 2.76 -14.98
C ARG A 132 13.35 2.87 -14.13
N ALA A 133 13.27 3.46 -12.95
CA ALA A 133 14.41 3.56 -12.04
C ALA A 133 14.93 2.21 -11.54
N LEU A 134 14.05 1.20 -11.36
CA LEU A 134 14.47 -0.17 -11.05
C LEU A 134 15.30 -0.77 -12.21
N ARG A 135 14.83 -0.60 -13.46
CA ARG A 135 15.54 -1.07 -14.66
C ARG A 135 16.90 -0.41 -14.84
N GLU A 136 16.98 0.91 -14.64
CA GLU A 136 18.25 1.67 -14.68
C GLU A 136 19.27 1.17 -13.65
N ARG A 137 18.80 0.48 -12.60
CA ARG A 137 19.64 -0.16 -11.57
C ARG A 137 19.87 -1.65 -11.81
N ALA A 138 19.57 -2.14 -13.01
CA ALA A 138 19.71 -3.55 -13.40
C ALA A 138 18.95 -4.52 -12.48
N ILE A 139 17.84 -4.06 -11.87
CA ILE A 139 16.88 -4.97 -11.24
C ILE A 139 16.14 -5.69 -12.36
N ASP A 140 16.13 -7.02 -12.31
CA ASP A 140 15.50 -7.83 -13.34
C ASP A 140 13.98 -7.60 -13.40
N GLY A 141 13.37 -7.92 -14.54
CA GLY A 141 11.95 -7.64 -14.78
C GLY A 141 11.03 -8.36 -13.80
N ALA A 142 11.36 -9.61 -13.44
CA ALA A 142 10.54 -10.41 -12.54
C ALA A 142 10.63 -9.91 -11.10
N GLU A 143 11.83 -9.54 -10.62
CA GLU A 143 12.01 -8.90 -9.31
C GLU A 143 11.28 -7.56 -9.27
N ALA A 144 11.39 -6.75 -10.32
CA ALA A 144 10.71 -5.46 -10.40
C ALA A 144 9.18 -5.61 -10.35
N ASP A 145 8.62 -6.55 -11.09
CA ASP A 145 7.18 -6.80 -11.08
C ASP A 145 6.72 -7.37 -9.74
N GLY A 146 7.48 -8.29 -9.12
CA GLY A 146 7.19 -8.78 -7.77
C GLY A 146 7.22 -7.68 -6.71
N ILE A 147 8.14 -6.70 -6.80
CA ILE A 147 8.12 -5.51 -5.94
C ILE A 147 6.82 -4.72 -6.15
N LEU A 148 6.43 -4.47 -7.40
CA LEU A 148 5.25 -3.67 -7.74
C LEU A 148 3.93 -4.36 -7.38
N GLU A 149 3.90 -5.69 -7.35
CA GLU A 149 2.76 -6.46 -6.87
C GLU A 149 2.50 -6.20 -5.38
N ARG A 150 3.55 -6.23 -4.54
CA ARG A 150 3.41 -6.04 -3.09
C ARG A 150 3.06 -4.61 -2.66
N VAL A 151 3.22 -3.62 -3.54
CA VAL A 151 2.93 -2.19 -3.27
C VAL A 151 1.52 -1.98 -2.71
N CYS A 152 0.53 -2.69 -3.24
CA CYS A 152 -0.87 -2.54 -2.84
C CYS A 152 -1.12 -2.89 -1.36
N LEU A 153 -0.38 -3.85 -0.80
CA LEU A 153 -0.48 -4.23 0.62
C LEU A 153 0.09 -3.13 1.52
N TYR A 154 1.24 -2.57 1.16
CA TYR A 154 1.82 -1.44 1.89
C TYR A 154 1.01 -0.15 1.75
N GLU A 155 0.36 0.04 0.60
CA GLU A 155 -0.61 1.11 0.37
C GLU A 155 -1.83 0.96 1.29
N ALA A 156 -2.42 -0.22 1.37
CA ALA A 156 -3.52 -0.53 2.29
C ALA A 156 -3.12 -0.32 3.77
N ALA A 157 -1.94 -0.78 4.18
CA ALA A 157 -1.43 -0.56 5.55
C ALA A 157 -1.25 0.93 5.87
N SER A 158 -0.85 1.72 4.88
CA SER A 158 -0.70 3.17 5.00
C SER A 158 -2.04 3.90 5.01
N LEU A 159 -3.07 3.39 4.33
CA LEU A 159 -4.43 3.90 4.40
C LEU A 159 -5.03 3.70 5.80
N PHE A 160 -4.79 2.55 6.46
CA PHE A 160 -5.15 2.37 7.87
C PHE A 160 -4.52 3.45 8.76
N LYS A 161 -3.24 3.78 8.53
CA LYS A 161 -2.55 4.87 9.27
C LYS A 161 -3.24 6.22 9.08
N ILE A 162 -3.68 6.53 7.86
CA ILE A 162 -4.37 7.78 7.55
C ILE A 162 -5.77 7.79 8.20
N ALA A 163 -6.51 6.68 8.10
CA ALA A 163 -7.83 6.51 8.67
C ALA A 163 -7.82 6.72 10.19
N THR A 164 -6.92 6.06 10.91
CA THR A 164 -6.79 6.24 12.37
C THR A 164 -6.48 7.69 12.75
N ARG A 165 -5.55 8.36 12.04
CA ARG A 165 -5.22 9.78 12.30
C ARG A 165 -6.42 10.72 12.12
N ARG A 166 -7.33 10.38 11.21
CA ARG A 166 -8.54 11.16 10.95
C ARG A 166 -9.64 10.86 11.97
N ALA A 167 -9.79 9.60 12.39
CA ALA A 167 -10.65 9.20 13.49
C ALA A 167 -10.27 9.88 14.82
N HIS A 168 -8.97 10.09 15.05
CA HIS A 168 -8.44 10.76 16.25
C HIS A 168 -8.51 12.30 16.21
N ARG A 169 -9.11 12.92 15.19
CA ARG A 169 -9.33 14.37 15.21
C ARG A 169 -10.49 14.68 16.15
N LEU A 170 -10.12 14.92 17.42
CA LEU A 170 -10.94 15.08 18.64
C LEU A 170 -12.24 15.90 18.55
N ASN A 171 -12.52 16.63 17.47
CA ASN A 171 -13.67 17.55 17.37
C ASN A 171 -14.57 17.36 16.14
N SER A 172 -14.36 16.33 15.30
CA SER A 172 -15.23 16.07 14.15
C SER A 172 -15.04 14.65 13.63
N PRO A 173 -15.79 13.66 14.14
CA PRO A 173 -15.81 12.34 13.52
C PRO A 173 -16.31 12.48 12.08
N ARG A 174 -15.54 11.95 11.12
CA ARG A 174 -15.83 12.04 9.67
C ARG A 174 -16.14 10.66 9.10
N PRO A 175 -17.31 10.07 9.45
CA PRO A 175 -17.64 8.69 9.10
C PRO A 175 -17.63 8.43 7.59
N GLY A 176 -18.02 9.42 6.76
CA GLY A 176 -17.96 9.30 5.30
C GLY A 176 -16.53 9.16 4.76
N GLU A 177 -15.57 9.93 5.27
CA GLU A 177 -14.16 9.79 4.86
C GLU A 177 -13.59 8.42 5.26
N LEU A 178 -13.93 7.97 6.48
CA LEU A 178 -13.49 6.67 6.99
C LEU A 178 -14.07 5.53 6.14
N SER A 179 -15.35 5.59 5.80
CA SER A 179 -15.99 4.61 4.91
C SER A 179 -15.30 4.58 3.54
N ALA A 180 -15.06 5.74 2.92
CA ALA A 180 -14.34 5.83 1.65
C ALA A 180 -12.91 5.23 1.73
N MET A 181 -12.21 5.42 2.86
CA MET A 181 -10.89 4.81 3.09
C MET A 181 -10.95 3.29 3.21
N LEU A 182 -11.96 2.75 3.90
CA LEU A 182 -12.15 1.30 4.01
C LEU A 182 -12.51 0.68 2.66
N THR A 183 -13.30 1.37 1.84
CA THR A 183 -13.55 0.98 0.45
C THR A 183 -12.25 0.92 -0.36
N GLU A 184 -11.39 1.94 -0.26
CA GLU A 184 -10.09 1.93 -0.93
C GLU A 184 -9.20 0.77 -0.49
N ILE A 185 -9.12 0.50 0.83
CA ILE A 185 -8.39 -0.65 1.38
C ILE A 185 -8.91 -1.94 0.77
N THR A 186 -10.24 -2.10 0.71
CA THR A 186 -10.88 -3.27 0.10
C THR A 186 -10.47 -3.42 -1.36
N THR A 187 -10.51 -2.34 -2.14
CA THR A 187 -10.08 -2.38 -3.55
C THR A 187 -8.62 -2.79 -3.69
N ARG A 188 -7.72 -2.28 -2.84
CA ARG A 188 -6.28 -2.66 -2.90
C ARG A 188 -6.08 -4.14 -2.61
N LEU A 189 -6.78 -4.70 -1.61
CA LEU A 189 -6.74 -6.13 -1.30
C LEU A 189 -7.35 -6.98 -2.43
N CYS A 190 -8.40 -6.52 -3.10
CA CYS A 190 -8.96 -7.23 -4.26
C CYS A 190 -8.02 -7.20 -5.47
N ASP A 191 -7.37 -6.07 -5.74
CA ASP A 191 -6.42 -5.94 -6.85
C ASP A 191 -5.21 -6.86 -6.66
N GLU A 192 -4.74 -7.00 -5.42
CA GLU A 192 -3.67 -7.94 -5.07
C GLU A 192 -4.09 -9.39 -5.37
N ALA A 193 -5.25 -9.81 -4.86
CA ALA A 193 -5.76 -11.16 -5.04
C ALA A 193 -5.96 -11.52 -6.52
N ARG A 194 -6.47 -10.58 -7.33
CA ARG A 194 -6.62 -10.77 -8.79
C ARG A 194 -5.29 -10.95 -9.50
N ARG A 195 -4.23 -10.26 -9.07
CA ARG A 195 -2.89 -10.40 -9.67
C ARG A 195 -2.28 -11.75 -9.31
N CYS A 196 -2.39 -12.17 -8.05
CA CYS A 196 -1.96 -13.48 -7.59
C CYS A 196 -2.68 -14.60 -8.33
N TYR A 197 -4.01 -14.53 -8.44
CA TYR A 197 -4.80 -15.53 -9.17
C TYR A 197 -4.56 -15.49 -10.68
N GLY A 198 -4.38 -14.31 -11.27
CA GLY A 198 -4.05 -14.18 -12.69
C GLY A 198 -2.69 -14.78 -13.05
N ALA A 199 -1.67 -14.57 -12.20
CA ALA A 199 -0.37 -15.21 -12.35
C ALA A 199 -0.46 -16.73 -12.18
N LEU A 200 -1.24 -17.20 -11.21
CA LEU A 200 -1.43 -18.62 -10.94
C LEU A 200 -2.24 -19.32 -12.04
N LEU A 201 -3.28 -18.68 -12.58
CA LEU A 201 -4.03 -19.16 -13.74
C LEU A 201 -3.16 -19.20 -15.00
N ALA A 202 -2.30 -18.21 -15.24
CA ALA A 202 -1.34 -18.23 -16.34
C ALA A 202 -0.35 -19.39 -16.20
N LEU A 203 0.16 -19.65 -14.98
CA LEU A 203 1.03 -20.79 -14.69
C LEU A 203 0.30 -22.12 -14.91
N VAL A 204 -0.95 -22.22 -14.47
CA VAL A 204 -1.79 -23.43 -14.62
C VAL A 204 -2.19 -23.68 -16.07
N ILE A 205 -2.45 -22.64 -16.87
CA ILE A 205 -2.65 -22.75 -18.32
C ILE A 205 -1.36 -23.22 -19.01
N LEU A 206 -0.20 -22.72 -18.59
CA LEU A 206 1.11 -23.15 -19.11
C LEU A 206 1.47 -24.58 -18.70
N LEU A 207 0.99 -25.05 -17.55
CA LEU A 207 1.26 -26.39 -17.00
C LEU A 207 0.15 -27.43 -17.26
N GLY A 208 -1.00 -27.01 -17.79
CA GLY A 208 -2.10 -27.90 -18.20
C GLY A 208 -2.96 -28.47 -17.07
N GLU A 209 -2.94 -27.88 -15.87
CA GLU A 209 -3.75 -28.35 -14.72
C GLU A 209 -5.05 -27.54 -14.54
N GLN A 210 -5.97 -27.98 -13.67
CA GLN A 210 -7.22 -27.26 -13.34
C GLN A 210 -7.17 -26.77 -11.89
N LEU A 211 -7.41 -25.48 -11.67
CA LEU A 211 -7.40 -24.89 -10.32
C LEU A 211 -8.78 -24.98 -9.64
N PRO A 212 -8.87 -25.30 -8.33
CA PRO A 212 -10.10 -25.08 -7.57
C PRO A 212 -10.45 -23.58 -7.52
N LEU A 213 -11.73 -23.27 -7.72
CA LEU A 213 -12.30 -21.92 -7.63
C LEU A 213 -12.32 -21.46 -6.16
N ASP A 214 -11.70 -20.32 -5.87
CA ASP A 214 -11.68 -19.70 -4.54
C ASP A 214 -13.04 -19.02 -4.23
N PRO A 215 -13.67 -19.29 -3.07
CA PRO A 215 -14.91 -18.64 -2.64
C PRO A 215 -14.83 -17.09 -2.52
N ASP A 216 -13.65 -16.49 -2.35
CA ASP A 216 -13.48 -15.02 -2.33
C ASP A 216 -13.76 -14.38 -3.70
N LEU A 217 -13.70 -15.15 -4.80
CA LEU A 217 -14.03 -14.70 -6.15
C LEU A 217 -15.55 -14.77 -6.44
N VAL A 218 -16.29 -15.62 -5.74
CA VAL A 218 -17.75 -15.77 -5.90
C VAL A 218 -18.50 -14.56 -5.31
N VAL A 219 -17.95 -13.94 -4.27
CA VAL A 219 -18.52 -12.72 -3.66
C VAL A 219 -18.50 -11.53 -4.63
N LEU A 220 -17.59 -11.52 -5.61
CA LEU A 220 -17.45 -10.45 -6.61
C LEU A 220 -18.63 -10.37 -7.59
N THR A 221 -19.36 -11.45 -7.80
CA THR A 221 -20.55 -11.46 -8.69
C THR A 221 -21.81 -10.97 -7.97
N ALA A 222 -21.86 -11.05 -6.64
CA ALA A 222 -23.06 -10.75 -5.85
C ALA A 222 -23.16 -9.28 -5.36
N VAL A 223 -22.07 -8.51 -5.39
CA VAL A 223 -22.05 -7.12 -4.90
C VAL A 223 -22.20 -6.08 -6.03
N LEU A 224 -22.27 -6.51 -7.28
CA LEU A 224 -22.47 -5.64 -8.46
C LEU A 224 -23.74 -5.98 -9.27
N SER A 225 -24.69 -6.70 -8.66
CA SER A 225 -26.07 -6.87 -9.15
C SER A 225 -27.03 -6.16 -8.21
#